data_AF-A0A8T5QI26-F1
#
_entry.id   AF-A0A8T5QI26-F1
#
_cell.length_a   1.000
_cell.length_b   1.000
_cell.length_c   1.000
_cell.angle_alpha   90.00
_cell.angle_beta   90.00
_cell.angle_gamma   90.00
#
_symmetry.space_group_name_H-M   'P 1'
#
loop_
_entity.id
_entity.type
_entity.pdbx_description
1 polymer ?
#
loop_
_entity_poly.entity_id
_entity_poly.type
_entity_poly.pdbx_seq_one_letter_code
_entity_poly.pdbx_strand_id
1 'polypeptide(L)'
;MAEQSKALKEYQDMCKLTAKRFETAEKEILTWGLGISGEAGDVASCIKKTFAHDNDQKHGIRENIGDTLWYAAMICNFFGWDMHEVLEENISKLKKRFPDGFTTDKAKRNGTMIDWNKEKK
;
A
#
# COMPACT_ATOMS: atom_id res chain seq x y z
N MET A 1 17.73 4.61 11.47
CA MET A 1 17.78 3.67 10.33
C MET A 1 17.55 2.25 10.82
N ALA A 2 18.49 1.61 11.54
CA ALA A 2 18.34 0.23 12.02
C ALA A 2 17.09 -0.01 12.91
N GLU A 3 16.79 0.92 13.81
CA GLU A 3 15.64 0.79 14.73
C GLU A 3 14.27 0.92 14.02
N GLN A 4 14.18 1.76 12.98
CA GLN A 4 12.96 1.92 12.18
C GLN A 4 12.70 0.72 11.26
N SER A 5 13.77 0.17 10.68
CA SER A 5 13.72 -1.09 9.93
C SER A 5 13.22 -2.25 10.82
N LYS A 6 13.73 -2.33 12.05
CA LYS A 6 13.31 -3.32 13.03
C LYS A 6 11.81 -3.23 13.35
N ALA A 7 11.29 -2.03 13.60
CA ALA A 7 9.87 -1.84 13.92
C ALA A 7 8.92 -2.24 12.77
N LEU A 8 9.28 -1.92 11.52
CA LEU A 8 8.48 -2.33 10.36
C LEU A 8 8.51 -3.83 10.13
N LYS A 9 9.67 -4.45 10.34
CA LYS A 9 9.81 -5.90 10.27
C LYS A 9 9.01 -6.60 11.35
N GLU A 10 9.06 -6.10 12.58
CA GLU A 10 8.22 -6.57 13.69
C GLU A 10 6.73 -6.44 13.37
N TYR A 11 6.29 -5.31 12.79
CA TYR A 11 4.90 -5.15 12.32
C TYR A 11 4.52 -6.19 11.26
N GLN A 12 5.33 -6.33 10.21
CA GLN A 12 5.11 -7.33 9.16
C GLN A 12 5.03 -8.76 9.73
N ASP A 13 5.87 -9.08 10.71
CA ASP A 13 5.87 -10.37 11.39
C ASP A 13 4.61 -10.58 12.24
N MET A 14 4.16 -9.55 12.96
CA MET A 14 2.91 -9.59 13.73
C MET A 14 1.67 -9.81 12.85
N CYS A 15 1.64 -9.25 11.62
CA CYS A 15 0.53 -9.47 10.68
C CYS A 15 0.31 -10.97 10.38
N LYS A 16 1.39 -11.78 10.32
CA LYS A 16 1.27 -13.24 10.11
C LYS A 16 0.52 -13.94 11.23
N LEU A 17 0.60 -13.42 12.46
CA LEU A 17 -0.04 -14.03 13.62
C LEU A 17 -1.56 -13.89 13.59
N THR A 18 -2.07 -12.83 12.94
CA THR A 18 -3.51 -12.56 12.84
C THR A 18 -4.11 -13.05 11.53
N ALA A 19 -3.28 -13.49 10.58
CA ALA A 19 -3.74 -13.96 9.29
C ALA A 19 -4.37 -15.35 9.37
N LYS A 20 -5.49 -15.53 8.65
CA LYS A 20 -6.05 -16.86 8.43
C LYS A 20 -5.12 -17.70 7.55
N ARG A 21 -5.20 -19.02 7.68
CA ARG A 21 -4.51 -19.96 6.79
C ARG A 21 -5.35 -20.24 5.56
N PHE A 22 -4.70 -20.49 4.44
CA PHE A 22 -5.35 -20.84 3.17
C PHE A 22 -4.96 -22.24 2.73
N GLU A 23 -5.87 -22.86 1.99
CA GLU A 23 -5.66 -24.19 1.40
C GLU A 23 -4.67 -24.14 0.23
N THR A 24 -4.64 -23.03 -0.52
CA THR A 24 -3.77 -22.85 -1.69
C THR A 24 -3.17 -21.46 -1.72
N ALA A 25 -1.97 -21.36 -2.28
CA ALA A 25 -1.27 -20.09 -2.48
C ALA A 25 -2.07 -19.13 -3.39
N GLU A 26 -2.80 -19.66 -4.36
CA GLU A 26 -3.68 -18.87 -5.23
C GLU A 26 -4.81 -18.18 -4.45
N LYS A 27 -5.53 -18.93 -3.61
CA LYS A 27 -6.60 -18.36 -2.76
C LYS A 27 -6.04 -17.31 -1.80
N GLU A 28 -4.83 -17.55 -1.28
CA GLU A 28 -4.14 -16.63 -0.39
C GLU A 28 -3.85 -15.28 -1.06
N ILE A 29 -3.10 -15.28 -2.17
CA ILE A 29 -2.72 -14.03 -2.84
C ILE A 29 -3.93 -13.29 -3.42
N LEU A 30 -4.94 -14.01 -3.92
CA LEU A 30 -6.20 -13.42 -4.36
C LEU A 30 -6.90 -12.71 -3.20
N THR A 31 -6.93 -13.32 -2.02
CA THR A 31 -7.57 -12.72 -0.84
C THR A 31 -6.84 -11.46 -0.39
N TRP A 32 -5.51 -11.48 -0.35
CA TRP A 32 -4.72 -10.30 0.04
C TRP A 32 -4.83 -9.15 -0.95
N GLY A 33 -4.76 -9.45 -2.25
CA GLY A 33 -4.91 -8.44 -3.31
C GLY A 33 -6.30 -7.82 -3.35
N LEU A 34 -7.36 -8.64 -3.24
CA LEU A 34 -8.74 -8.15 -3.20
C LEU A 34 -9.03 -7.38 -1.90
N GLY A 35 -8.40 -7.77 -0.79
CA GLY A 35 -8.44 -7.02 0.48
C GLY A 35 -8.04 -5.57 0.31
N ILE A 36 -6.88 -5.30 -0.32
CA ILE A 36 -6.45 -3.93 -0.63
C ILE A 36 -7.52 -3.16 -1.42
N SER A 37 -8.15 -3.79 -2.41
CA SER A 37 -9.19 -3.12 -3.20
C SER A 37 -10.45 -2.80 -2.39
N GLY A 38 -10.81 -3.67 -1.43
CA GLY A 38 -11.91 -3.42 -0.50
C GLY A 38 -11.63 -2.20 0.37
N GLU A 39 -10.47 -2.21 1.05
CA GLU A 39 -10.08 -1.13 1.95
C GLU A 39 -9.92 0.21 1.22
N ALA A 40 -9.41 0.20 -0.02
CA ALA A 40 -9.35 1.39 -0.86
C ALA A 40 -10.75 1.99 -1.14
N GLY A 41 -11.75 1.12 -1.35
CA GLY A 41 -13.15 1.53 -1.49
C GLY A 41 -13.71 2.15 -0.21
N ASP A 42 -13.39 1.58 0.94
CA ASP A 42 -13.84 2.08 2.24
C ASP A 42 -13.16 3.39 2.65
N VAL A 43 -11.86 3.55 2.36
CA VAL A 43 -11.16 4.84 2.46
C VAL A 43 -11.87 5.88 1.60
N ALA A 44 -12.16 5.58 0.33
CA ALA A 44 -12.85 6.50 -0.57
C ALA A 44 -14.26 6.86 -0.06
N SER A 45 -15.00 5.87 0.46
CA SER A 45 -16.33 6.05 1.05
C SER A 45 -16.29 6.97 2.27
N CYS A 46 -15.35 6.76 3.19
CA CYS A 46 -15.18 7.57 4.40
C CYS A 46 -14.76 9.02 4.07
N ILE A 47 -13.85 9.21 3.11
CA ILE A 47 -13.47 10.53 2.60
C ILE A 47 -14.71 11.23 2.01
N LYS A 48 -15.47 10.56 1.14
CA LYS A 48 -16.69 11.15 0.56
C LYS A 48 -17.68 11.57 1.64
N LYS A 49 -17.97 10.70 2.63
CA LYS A 49 -18.87 11.02 3.74
C LYS A 49 -18.38 12.25 4.51
N THR A 50 -17.08 12.32 4.80
CA THR A 50 -16.47 13.42 5.58
C THR A 50 -16.51 14.74 4.82
N PHE A 51 -16.13 14.76 3.55
CA PHE A 51 -15.85 16.01 2.83
C PHE A 51 -16.94 16.42 1.83
N ALA A 52 -17.87 15.54 1.47
CA ALA A 52 -18.98 15.87 0.58
C ALA A 52 -20.35 15.84 1.28
N HIS A 53 -20.50 15.12 2.39
CA HIS A 53 -21.79 14.93 3.07
C HIS A 53 -21.81 15.44 4.53
N ASP A 54 -20.77 16.15 4.97
CA ASP A 54 -20.65 16.71 6.33
C ASP A 54 -20.84 15.67 7.46
N ASN A 55 -20.38 14.44 7.22
CA ASN A 55 -20.43 13.34 8.18
C ASN A 55 -18.99 12.91 8.53
N ASP A 56 -18.48 13.33 9.69
CA ASP A 56 -17.11 13.05 10.10
C ASP A 56 -16.86 11.54 10.24
N GLN A 57 -16.04 11.00 9.34
CA GLN A 57 -15.62 9.60 9.31
C GLN A 57 -14.09 9.48 9.36
N LYS A 58 -13.37 10.46 9.91
CA LYS A 58 -11.89 10.43 10.00
C LYS A 58 -11.35 9.21 10.73
N HIS A 59 -12.09 8.70 11.72
CA HIS A 59 -11.72 7.46 12.40
C HIS A 59 -11.71 6.28 11.42
N GLY A 60 -12.78 6.12 10.63
CA GLY A 60 -12.86 5.11 9.58
C GLY A 60 -11.79 5.28 8.51
N ILE A 61 -11.44 6.51 8.12
CA ILE A 61 -10.31 6.74 7.20
C ILE A 61 -9.02 6.14 7.79
N ARG A 62 -8.74 6.41 9.07
CA ARG A 62 -7.52 5.92 9.74
C ARG A 62 -7.52 4.40 9.87
N GLU A 63 -8.65 3.80 10.22
CA GLU A 63 -8.83 2.36 10.35
C GLU A 63 -8.54 1.65 9.03
N ASN A 64 -9.23 2.04 7.95
CA ASN A 64 -9.08 1.39 6.64
C ASN A 64 -7.69 1.61 6.02
N ILE A 65 -6.97 2.68 6.38
CA ILE A 65 -5.54 2.83 6.03
C ILE A 65 -4.70 1.77 6.75
N GLY A 66 -4.99 1.50 8.02
CA GLY A 66 -4.36 0.41 8.78
C GLY A 66 -4.61 -0.96 8.14
N ASP A 67 -5.86 -1.25 7.77
CA ASP A 67 -6.21 -2.51 7.11
C ASP A 67 -5.56 -2.65 5.73
N THR A 68 -5.50 -1.56 4.96
CA THR A 68 -4.76 -1.53 3.69
C THR A 68 -3.28 -1.91 3.89
N LEU A 69 -2.64 -1.35 4.93
CA LEU A 69 -1.23 -1.66 5.25
C LEU A 69 -1.07 -3.10 5.74
N TRP A 70 -2.06 -3.64 6.46
CA TRP A 70 -2.06 -5.03 6.90
C TRP A 70 -2.08 -5.99 5.70
N TYR A 71 -2.97 -5.76 4.72
CA TYR A 71 -2.98 -6.56 3.49
C TYR A 71 -1.69 -6.40 2.67
N ALA A 72 -1.14 -5.18 2.58
CA ALA A 72 0.15 -4.96 1.92
C ALA A 72 1.30 -5.73 2.60
N ALA A 73 1.33 -5.77 3.94
CA ALA A 73 2.29 -6.56 4.69
C ALA A 73 2.10 -8.07 4.45
N MET A 74 0.86 -8.55 4.34
CA MET A 74 0.58 -9.95 3.98
C MET A 74 1.03 -10.31 2.57
N ILE A 75 0.92 -9.39 1.61
CA ILE A 75 1.49 -9.59 0.27
C ILE A 75 3.02 -9.67 0.33
N CYS A 76 3.68 -8.81 1.12
CA CYS A 76 5.12 -8.88 1.33
C CYS A 76 5.51 -10.24 1.93
N ASN A 77 4.78 -10.72 2.94
CA ASN A 77 4.99 -12.03 3.53
C ASN A 77 4.78 -13.17 2.53
N PHE A 78 3.75 -13.11 1.69
CA PHE A 78 3.47 -14.11 0.66
C PHE A 78 4.62 -14.26 -0.34
N PHE A 79 5.21 -13.15 -0.78
CA PHE A 79 6.34 -13.17 -1.72
C PHE A 79 7.72 -13.26 -1.05
N GLY A 80 7.78 -13.24 0.29
CA GLY A 80 9.04 -13.20 1.03
C GLY A 80 9.80 -11.87 0.92
N TRP A 81 9.10 -10.78 0.62
CA TRP A 81 9.68 -9.43 0.53
C TRP A 81 9.81 -8.79 1.91
N ASP A 82 10.86 -7.99 2.09
CA ASP A 82 10.98 -7.11 3.25
C ASP A 82 10.23 -5.80 2.98
N MET A 83 9.19 -5.53 3.79
CA MET A 83 8.36 -4.33 3.64
C MET A 83 9.18 -3.04 3.79
N HIS A 84 10.23 -3.03 4.61
CA HIS A 84 11.11 -1.87 4.74
C HIS A 84 11.84 -1.58 3.43
N GLU A 85 12.39 -2.60 2.78
CA GLU A 85 13.07 -2.46 1.48
C GLU A 85 12.11 -1.95 0.40
N VAL A 86 10.89 -2.48 0.34
CA VAL A 86 9.83 -2.00 -0.58
C VAL A 86 9.56 -0.49 -0.40
N LEU A 87 9.51 -0.02 0.84
CA LEU A 87 9.30 1.39 1.16
C LEU A 87 10.53 2.25 0.82
N GLU A 88 11.75 1.77 1.10
CA GLU A 88 12.99 2.48 0.75
C GLU A 88 13.17 2.64 -0.76
N GLU A 89 12.85 1.59 -1.53
CA GLU A 89 12.85 1.64 -3.00
C GLU A 89 11.85 2.68 -3.52
N ASN A 90 10.65 2.72 -2.92
CA ASN A 90 9.63 3.70 -3.27
C ASN A 90 10.12 5.13 -3.03
N ILE A 91 10.65 5.41 -1.84
CA ILE A 91 11.19 6.73 -1.47
C ILE A 91 12.37 7.12 -2.36
N SER A 92 13.29 6.19 -2.64
CA SER A 92 14.44 6.43 -3.51
C SER A 92 14.01 6.81 -4.93
N LYS A 93 13.01 6.11 -5.48
CA LYS A 93 12.38 6.44 -6.77
C LYS A 93 11.72 7.82 -6.73
N LEU A 94 10.99 8.15 -5.66
CA LEU A 94 10.31 9.45 -5.54
C LEU A 94 11.31 10.62 -5.37
N LYS A 95 12.39 10.45 -4.61
CA LYS A 95 13.47 11.44 -4.47
C LYS A 95 14.16 11.74 -5.79
N LYS A 96 14.44 10.70 -6.60
CA LYS A 96 14.98 10.87 -7.96
C LYS A 96 14.04 11.68 -8.85
N ARG A 97 12.72 11.49 -8.69
CA ARG A 97 11.70 12.19 -9.48
C ARG A 97 11.46 13.62 -9.01
N PHE A 98 11.51 13.85 -7.71
CA PHE A 98 11.16 15.10 -7.04
C PHE A 98 12.29 15.53 -6.09
N PRO A 99 13.49 15.86 -6.61
CA PRO A 99 14.65 16.19 -5.76
C PRO A 99 14.41 17.44 -4.89
N ASP A 100 13.64 18.40 -5.41
CA ASP A 100 13.29 19.65 -4.74
C ASP A 100 11.83 19.66 -4.26
N GLY A 101 11.22 18.47 -4.13
CA GLY A 101 9.80 18.32 -3.84
C GLY A 101 8.89 18.29 -5.07
N PHE A 102 7.58 18.24 -4.82
CA PHE A 102 6.57 18.07 -5.85
C PHE A 102 6.45 19.30 -6.74
N THR A 103 6.38 19.07 -8.06
CA THR A 103 5.92 20.06 -9.03
C THR A 103 5.01 19.37 -10.04
N THR A 104 4.01 20.09 -10.55
CA THR A 104 3.07 19.57 -11.56
C THR A 104 3.81 19.13 -12.83
N ASP A 105 4.86 19.83 -13.22
CA ASP A 105 5.65 19.49 -14.40
C ASP A 105 6.47 18.21 -14.22
N LYS A 106 7.14 18.02 -13.08
CA LYS A 106 7.82 16.72 -12.78
C LYS A 106 6.82 15.58 -12.53
N ALA A 107 5.57 15.90 -12.20
CA ALA A 107 4.48 14.93 -12.06
C ALA A 107 3.93 14.44 -13.41
N LYS A 108 4.15 15.19 -14.51
CA LYS A 108 3.97 14.68 -15.87
C LYS A 108 5.10 13.68 -16.16
N ARG A 109 4.82 12.53 -16.79
CA ARG A 109 5.85 11.58 -17.25
C ARG A 109 5.92 11.70 -18.78
N ASN A 110 6.98 12.29 -19.33
CA ASN A 110 7.27 12.40 -20.78
C ASN A 110 6.08 12.77 -21.69
N GLY A 111 5.05 13.46 -21.19
CA GLY A 111 3.84 13.77 -21.95
C GLY A 111 2.93 12.57 -22.30
N THR A 112 3.26 11.34 -21.89
CA THR A 112 2.49 10.13 -22.23
C THR A 112 2.43 9.15 -21.07
N MET A 113 1.24 8.58 -20.85
CA MET A 113 1.01 7.50 -19.88
C MET A 113 1.66 6.21 -20.39
N ILE A 114 2.69 5.70 -19.69
CA ILE A 114 3.30 4.40 -19.99
C ILE A 114 2.42 3.30 -19.40
N ASP A 115 2.01 2.35 -20.23
CA ASP A 115 1.29 1.13 -19.87
C ASP A 115 2.28 0.05 -19.45
N TRP A 116 2.44 -0.13 -18.13
CA TRP A 116 3.39 -1.06 -17.52
C TRP A 116 3.03 -2.53 -17.70
N ASN A 117 1.84 -2.85 -18.21
CA ASN A 117 1.44 -4.24 -18.49
C ASN A 117 1.94 -4.74 -19.86
N LYS A 118 2.56 -3.87 -20.68
CA LYS A 118 3.04 -4.25 -22.02
C LYS A 118 4.50 -4.70 -22.08
N GLU A 119 5.33 -4.43 -21.07
CA GLU A 119 6.75 -4.80 -21.06
C GLU A 119 7.04 -6.21 -20.49
N LYS A 120 6.01 -7.02 -20.23
CA LYS A 120 6.16 -8.44 -19.85
C LYS A 120 5.49 -9.37 -20.87
N LYS A 121 5.99 -9.38 -22.11
CA LYS A 121 5.77 -10.46 -23.08
C LYS A 121 7.09 -11.13 -23.42
#